data_AF-A0A920DN85-F1
#
_entry.id   AF-A0A920DN85-F1
#
_cell.length_a   1.000
_cell.length_b   1.000
_cell.length_c   1.000
_cell.angle_alpha   90.00
_cell.angle_beta   90.00
_cell.angle_gamma   90.00
#
_symmetry.space_group_name_H-M   'P 1'
#
loop_
_entity.id
_entity.type
_entity.pdbx_description
1 polymer ?
#
loop_
_entity_poly.entity_id
_entity_poly.type
_entity_poly.pdbx_seq_one_letter_code
_entity_poly.pdbx_strand_id
1 'polypeptide(L)' 'MPCIVKYPKQIKKGTVIDEPLMGIDWLPTFASVTDSKMSSNKIDGKNIWPVLTSESNVSPHEALFLL' A
#
# COMPACT_ATOMS: atom_id res chain seq x y z
N MET A 1 -0.10 -9.41 -12.04
CA MET A 1 -0.66 -10.14 -10.87
C MET A 1 -1.97 -9.49 -10.49
N PRO A 2 -3.05 -10.24 -10.17
CA PRO A 2 -4.26 -9.65 -9.61
C PRO A 2 -4.06 -9.27 -8.14
N CYS A 3 -4.60 -8.13 -7.71
CA CYS A 3 -4.63 -7.72 -6.31
C CYS A 3 -6.02 -7.19 -5.95
N ILE A 4 -6.61 -7.71 -4.88
CA ILE A 4 -7.94 -7.30 -4.40
C ILE A 4 -7.84 -7.12 -2.89
N VAL A 5 -8.29 -5.98 -2.40
CA VAL A 5 -8.33 -5.65 -0.97
C VAL A 5 -9.78 -5.37 -0.56
N LYS A 6 -10.20 -5.90 0.60
CA LYS A 6 -11.54 -5.65 1.14
C LYS A 6 -11.43 -5.30 2.62
N TYR A 7 -11.74 -4.04 2.95
CA TYR A 7 -11.80 -3.58 4.33
C TYR A 7 -12.95 -2.55 4.50
N PRO A 8 -14.21 -3.01 4.64
CA PRO A 8 -15.40 -2.18 4.44
C PRO A 8 -15.55 -0.98 5.37
N LYS A 9 -14.87 -1.00 6.52
CA LYS A 9 -14.92 0.09 7.50
C LYS A 9 -14.14 1.33 7.04
N GLN A 10 -13.18 1.21 6.10
CA GLN A 10 -12.32 2.31 5.66
C GLN A 10 -12.12 2.35 4.14
N ILE A 11 -12.17 1.21 3.44
CA ILE A 11 -12.02 1.15 1.99
C ILE A 11 -13.41 1.18 1.35
N LYS A 12 -13.64 2.19 0.53
CA LYS A 12 -14.90 2.34 -0.23
C LYS A 12 -15.09 1.16 -1.18
N LYS A 13 -16.31 0.61 -1.22
CA LYS A 13 -16.66 -0.48 -2.13
C LYS A 13 -16.49 -0.04 -3.58
N GLY A 14 -15.91 -0.91 -4.40
CA GLY A 14 -15.79 -0.69 -5.84
C GLY A 14 -14.70 0.31 -6.22
N THR A 15 -13.84 0.71 -5.28
CA THR A 15 -12.65 1.50 -5.59
C THR A 15 -11.75 0.72 -6.56
N VAL A 16 -11.30 1.42 -7.60
CA VAL A 16 -10.28 0.98 -8.54
C VAL A 16 -9.07 1.90 -8.32
N ILE A 17 -7.88 1.30 -8.22
CA ILE A 17 -6.60 2.01 -8.06
C ILE A 17 -5.76 1.66 -9.28
N ASP A 18 -5.47 2.67 -10.10
CA ASP A 18 -4.66 2.52 -11.32
C ASP A 18 -3.19 2.90 -11.08
N GLU A 19 -2.88 3.56 -9.95
CA GLU A 19 -1.51 3.82 -9.52
C GLU A 19 -0.70 2.53 -9.35
N PRO A 20 0.56 2.51 -9.83
CA PRO A 20 1.38 1.33 -9.71
C PRO A 20 1.85 1.16 -8.26
N LEU A 21 1.61 -0.04 -7.74
CA LEU A 21 2.00 -0.51 -6.40
C LEU A 21 2.71 -1.86 -6.53
N MET A 22 3.46 -2.25 -5.51
CA MET A 22 4.22 -3.49 -5.50
C MET A 22 3.86 -4.40 -4.32
N GLY A 23 4.07 -5.70 -4.47
CA GLY A 23 3.84 -6.66 -3.38
C GLY A 23 4.67 -6.37 -2.12
N ILE A 24 5.82 -5.70 -2.27
CA ILE A 24 6.67 -5.28 -1.14
C ILE A 24 6.04 -4.21 -0.26
N ASP A 25 5.00 -3.51 -0.74
CA ASP A 25 4.30 -2.46 0.00
C ASP A 25 3.39 -3.02 1.10
N TRP A 26 3.06 -4.31 1.06
CA TRP A 26 2.16 -4.92 2.05
C TRP A 26 2.76 -4.92 3.45
N LEU A 27 4.06 -5.21 3.58
CA LEU A 27 4.73 -5.23 4.88
C LEU A 27 4.63 -3.88 5.63
N PRO A 28 5.10 -2.74 5.07
CA PRO A 28 4.99 -1.44 5.73
C PRO A 28 3.55 -0.97 5.89
N THR A 29 2.65 -1.35 4.98
CA THR A 29 1.22 -1.01 5.08
C THR A 29 0.57 -1.70 6.27
N PHE A 30 0.76 -3.01 6.42
CA PHE A 30 0.23 -3.73 7.57
C PHE A 30 0.82 -3.21 8.87
N ALA A 31 2.14 -2.97 8.91
CA ALA A 31 2.79 -2.41 10.09
C ALA A 31 2.18 -1.06 10.50
N SER A 32 1.88 -0.19 9.54
CA SER A 32 1.21 1.09 9.82
C SER A 32 -0.21 0.92 10.34
N VAL A 33 -0.99 -0.03 9.80
CA VAL A 33 -2.40 -0.23 10.19
C VAL A 33 -2.52 -0.88 11.56
N THR A 34 -1.57 -1.73 11.95
CA THR A 34 -1.56 -2.45 13.22
C THR A 34 -0.68 -1.81 14.28
N ASP A 35 -0.16 -0.61 14.04
CA ASP A 35 0.79 0.11 14.92
C ASP A 35 1.96 -0.79 15.37
N SER A 36 2.48 -1.57 14.42
CA SER A 36 3.52 -2.58 14.68
C SER A 36 4.90 -2.05 14.37
N LYS A 37 5.89 -2.51 15.17
CA LYS A 37 7.29 -2.11 15.00
C LYS A 37 7.89 -2.77 13.75
N MET A 38 8.43 -1.95 12.87
CA MET A 38 9.20 -2.39 11.70
C MET A 38 10.62 -2.82 12.09
N SER A 39 11.24 -3.68 11.29
CA SER A 39 12.66 -4.00 11.44
C SER A 39 13.53 -2.78 11.20
N SER A 40 14.75 -2.77 11.75
CA SER A 40 15.76 -1.74 11.44
C SER A 40 16.40 -1.89 10.05
N ASN A 41 16.13 -3.00 9.36
CA ASN A 41 16.63 -3.22 8.00
C ASN A 41 15.96 -2.25 7.02
N LYS A 42 16.68 -1.92 5.95
CA LYS A 42 16.10 -1.16 4.84
C LYS A 42 14.94 -1.96 4.23
N ILE A 43 13.80 -1.30 4.07
CA ILE A 43 12.61 -1.83 3.40
C ILE A 43 12.30 -0.86 2.25
N ASP A 44 12.30 -1.36 1.02
CA ASP A 44 12.03 -0.53 -0.16
C ASP A 44 10.53 -0.27 -0.36
N GLY A 45 9.67 -1.18 0.13
CA GLY A 45 8.23 -0.99 0.11
C GLY A 45 7.79 0.22 0.94
N LYS A 46 6.64 0.79 0.60
CA LYS A 46 6.08 1.98 1.26
C LYS A 46 4.65 1.73 1.74
N ASN A 47 4.22 2.51 2.72
CA ASN A 47 2.84 2.45 3.20
C ASN A 47 1.88 2.97 2.11
N ILE A 48 1.06 2.08 1.57
CA ILE A 48 0.05 2.38 0.55
C ILE A 48 -1.35 2.56 1.15
N TRP A 49 -1.49 2.53 2.48
CA TRP A 49 -2.78 2.72 3.15
C TRP A 49 -3.53 3.98 2.70
N PRO A 50 -2.90 5.16 2.57
CA PRO A 50 -3.60 6.36 2.09
C PRO A 50 -4.16 6.21 0.67
N VAL A 51 -3.51 5.40 -0.18
CA VAL A 51 -4.02 5.08 -1.53
C VAL A 51 -5.23 4.15 -1.43
N LEU A 52 -5.14 3.12 -0.57
CA LEU A 52 -6.24 2.17 -0.34
C LEU A 52 -7.50 2.83 0.23
N THR A 53 -7.36 3.82 1.10
CA THR A 53 -8.48 4.57 1.71
C THR A 53 -8.92 5.79 0.89
N SER A 54 -8.31 6.02 -0.28
CA SER A 54 -8.57 7.19 -1.14
C SER A 54 -8.28 8.54 -0.46
N GLU A 55 -7.40 8.55 0.55
CA GLU A 55 -6.81 9.76 1.13
C GLU A 55 -5.74 10.37 0.22
N SER A 56 -5.14 9.56 -0.65
CA SER A 56 -4.22 9.97 -1.71
C SER A 56 -4.53 9.20 -3.00
N ASN A 57 -4.29 9.84 -4.14
CA ASN A 57 -4.28 9.22 -5.46
C ASN A 57 -2.86 9.19 -6.07
N VAL A 58 -1.83 9.45 -5.28
CA VAL A 58 -0.44 9.47 -5.72
C VAL A 58 0.28 8.26 -5.13
N SER A 59 0.96 7.50 -5.98
CA SER A 59 1.84 6.41 -5.53
C SER A 59 2.92 6.97 -4.59
N PRO A 60 3.23 6.30 -3.47
CA PRO A 60 4.31 6.76 -2.60
C PRO A 60 5.69 6.61 -3.24
N HIS A 61 5.78 5.96 -4.41
CA HIS A 61 7.02 5.73 -5.14
C HIS A 61 7.20 6.72 -6.28
N GLU A 62 8.40 7.29 -6.41
CA GLU A 62 8.79 8.10 -7.57
C GLU A 62 9.09 7.21 -8.79
N ALA A 63 9.70 6.05 -8.56
CA ALA A 63 9.99 5.05 -9.57
C ALA A 63 9.84 3.65 -8.98
N LEU A 64 9.42 2.71 -9.83
CA LEU A 64 9.38 1.28 -9.53
C LEU A 64 10.28 0.56 -10.52
N PHE A 65 11.17 -0.28 -10.01
CA PHE A 65 12.05 -1.10 -10.83
C PHE A 65 11.48 -2.49 -10.95
N LEU A 66 11.11 -2.87 -12.18
CA LEU A 66 10.59 -4.17 -12.53
C LEU A 66 11.72 -4.98 -13.18
N LEU A 67 11.86 -6.25 -12.78
CA LEU A 67 12.74 -7.20 -13.44
C LEU A 67 12.03 -7.85 -14.64
#